data_AF-A0A925GW97-F1
#
_entry.id   AF-A0A925GW97-F1
#
_cell.length_a   1.000
_cell.length_b   1.000
_cell.length_c   1.000
_cell.angle_alpha   90.00
_cell.angle_beta   90.00
_cell.angle_gamma   90.00
#
_symmetry.space_group_name_H-M   'P 1'
#
loop_
_entity.id
_entity.type
_entity.pdbx_description
1 polymer ?
#
loop_
_entity_poly.entity_id
_entity_poly.type
_entity_poly.pdbx_seq_one_letter_code
_entity_poly.pdbx_strand_id
1 'polypeptide(L)'
;ELWIGSLPIGGVDGTLEKRFTKLPLASRIHAKTGSLSHVSALSGYALREDGRALAFSILVNNYNTSASSIRSVMESIALSLLQ
;
A
#
# COMPACT_ATOMS: atom_id res chain seq x y z
N GLU A 1 -17.42 2.87 8.38
CA GLU A 1 -16.38 3.84 8.76
C GLU A 1 -15.35 3.29 9.75
N LEU A 2 -15.73 2.42 10.72
CA LEU A 2 -14.75 1.79 11.64
C LEU A 2 -13.70 0.88 10.95
N TRP A 3 -14.09 0.22 9.86
CA TRP A 3 -13.26 -0.82 9.24
C TRP A 3 -12.05 -0.24 8.46
N ILE A 4 -12.13 0.98 7.92
CA ILE A 4 -10.98 1.61 7.24
C ILE A 4 -9.86 1.88 8.24
N GLY A 5 -10.21 2.28 9.47
CA GLY A 5 -9.27 2.44 10.58
C GLY A 5 -8.66 1.11 11.06
N SER A 6 -9.20 -0.04 10.66
CA SER A 6 -8.58 -1.35 10.93
C SER A 6 -7.50 -1.74 9.90
N LEU A 7 -7.42 -1.02 8.79
CA LEU A 7 -6.39 -1.24 7.78
C LEU A 7 -5.07 -0.61 8.25
N PRO A 8 -3.93 -1.29 8.09
CA PRO A 8 -2.63 -0.70 8.33
C PRO A 8 -2.41 0.59 7.54
N ILE A 9 -1.71 1.54 8.17
CA ILE A 9 -1.40 2.87 7.65
C ILE A 9 0.05 2.89 7.17
N GLY A 10 0.26 3.40 5.94
CA GLY A 10 1.58 3.54 5.32
C GLY A 10 2.56 4.31 6.20
N GLY A 11 3.69 3.66 6.56
CA GLY A 11 4.75 4.27 7.37
C GLY A 11 4.43 4.44 8.85
N VAL A 12 3.31 3.89 9.33
CA VAL A 12 2.86 4.09 10.72
C VAL A 12 2.73 2.77 11.46
N ASP A 13 2.02 1.77 10.93
CA ASP A 13 1.72 0.56 11.71
C ASP A 13 1.63 -0.75 10.92
N GLY A 14 1.50 -1.83 11.70
CA GLY A 14 1.33 -3.18 11.22
C GLY A 14 2.39 -3.58 10.19
N THR A 15 1.93 -4.23 9.12
CA THR A 15 2.82 -4.68 8.03
C THR A 15 3.29 -3.55 7.11
N LEU A 16 2.84 -2.30 7.32
CA LEU A 16 3.23 -1.14 6.52
C LEU A 16 4.14 -0.17 7.27
N GLU A 17 4.43 -0.39 8.56
CA GLU A 17 5.29 0.46 9.40
C GLU A 17 6.63 0.80 8.73
N LYS A 18 7.29 -0.20 8.13
CA LYS A 18 8.60 -0.03 7.46
C LYS A 18 8.50 0.25 5.96
N ARG A 19 7.30 0.51 5.46
CA ARG A 19 6.99 0.75 4.03
C ARG A 19 6.55 2.20 3.86
N PHE A 20 6.65 2.73 2.65
CA PHE A 20 6.26 4.11 2.34
C PHE A 20 7.02 5.20 3.12
N THR A 21 8.17 4.89 3.72
CA THR A 21 8.93 5.80 4.59
C THR A 21 9.55 7.01 3.88
N LYS A 22 9.54 7.01 2.54
CA LYS A 22 10.19 8.04 1.72
C LYS A 22 9.32 9.28 1.45
N LEU A 23 8.03 9.24 1.80
CA LEU A 23 7.10 10.34 1.51
C LEU A 23 6.26 10.71 2.75
N PRO A 24 6.20 12.00 3.14
CA PRO A 24 5.38 12.45 4.27
C PRO A 24 3.89 12.13 4.12
N LEU A 25 3.39 12.06 2.88
CA LEU A 25 1.99 11.80 2.56
C LEU A 25 1.59 10.31 2.64
N ALA A 26 2.54 9.42 2.94
CA ALA A 26 2.32 7.97 3.01
C ALA A 26 1.25 7.53 4.01
N SER A 27 1.03 8.31 5.08
CA SER A 27 -0.02 8.07 6.07
C SER A 27 -1.44 8.14 5.49
N ARG A 28 -1.60 8.64 4.27
CA ARG A 28 -2.87 8.68 3.52
C ARG A 28 -3.18 7.36 2.80
N ILE A 29 -2.29 6.37 2.88
CA ILE A 29 -2.52 5.02 2.36
C ILE A 29 -2.98 4.12 3.52
N HIS A 30 -4.22 3.63 3.42
CA HIS A 30 -4.78 2.63 4.32
C HIS A 30 -4.97 1.34 3.54
N ALA A 31 -4.16 0.31 3.81
CA ALA A 31 -4.17 -0.89 2.97
C ALA A 31 -3.77 -2.17 3.70
N LYS A 32 -4.40 -3.27 3.30
CA LYS A 32 -4.03 -4.60 3.76
C LYS A 32 -2.97 -5.21 2.85
N THR A 33 -2.01 -5.87 3.47
CA THR A 33 -0.98 -6.67 2.80
C THR A 33 -1.41 -8.13 2.66
N GLY A 34 -0.97 -8.77 1.57
CA GLY A 34 -0.97 -10.22 1.40
C GLY A 34 0.38 -10.70 0.88
N SER A 35 0.86 -11.85 1.35
CA SER A 35 2.14 -12.42 0.92
C SER A 35 2.09 -13.95 0.98
N LEU A 36 2.54 -14.58 -0.11
CA LEU A 36 2.87 -16.00 -0.21
C LEU A 36 4.16 -16.11 -1.05
N SER A 37 4.70 -17.32 -1.23
CA SER A 37 5.83 -17.55 -2.13
C SER A 37 5.50 -17.06 -3.54
N HIS A 38 6.34 -16.17 -4.08
CA HIS A 38 6.18 -15.56 -5.40
C HIS A 38 4.85 -14.79 -5.60
N VAL A 39 4.19 -14.38 -4.52
CA VAL A 39 2.94 -13.60 -4.53
C VAL A 39 3.02 -12.42 -3.57
N SER A 40 2.57 -11.25 -4.03
CA SER A 40 2.47 -10.04 -3.21
C SER A 40 1.19 -9.30 -3.55
N ALA A 41 0.45 -8.89 -2.52
CA ALA A 41 -0.80 -8.17 -2.64
C ALA A 41 -0.83 -6.93 -1.73
N LEU A 42 -1.42 -5.86 -2.24
CA LEU A 42 -1.70 -4.63 -1.49
C LEU A 42 -3.03 -4.06 -1.99
N SER A 43 -4.02 -3.98 -1.13
CA SER A 43 -5.35 -3.44 -1.48
C SER A 43 -5.87 -2.53 -0.39
N GLY A 44 -6.53 -1.44 -0.76
CA GLY A 44 -6.97 -0.44 0.19
C GLY A 44 -7.40 0.87 -0.46
N TYR A 45 -7.17 1.96 0.26
CA TYR A 45 -7.58 3.31 -0.12
C TYR A 45 -6.40 4.28 -0.11
N ALA A 46 -6.38 5.16 -1.10
CA ALA A 46 -5.52 6.34 -1.15
C ALA A 46 -6.39 7.58 -0.93
N LEU A 47 -6.12 8.33 0.14
CA LEU A 47 -6.87 9.51 0.54
C LEU A 47 -6.22 10.77 -0.05
N ARG A 48 -6.75 11.26 -1.18
CA ARG A 48 -6.22 12.43 -1.90
C ARG A 48 -6.43 13.73 -1.11
N GLU A 49 -5.66 14.75 -1.47
CA GLU A 49 -5.75 16.08 -0.85
C GLU A 49 -7.08 16.78 -1.16
N ASP A 50 -7.70 16.48 -2.30
CA ASP A 50 -9.01 17.00 -2.70
C ASP A 50 -10.20 16.38 -1.94
N GLY A 51 -9.92 15.53 -0.95
CA GLY A 51 -10.92 14.86 -0.11
C GLY A 51 -11.50 13.58 -0.72
N ARG A 52 -11.12 13.19 -1.94
CA ARG A 52 -11.57 11.93 -2.55
C ARG A 52 -10.75 10.74 -2.06
N ALA A 53 -11.43 9.62 -1.83
CA ALA A 53 -10.79 8.33 -1.60
C ALA A 53 -10.77 7.53 -2.90
N LEU A 54 -9.59 7.11 -3.35
CA LEU A 54 -9.44 6.14 -4.44
C LEU A 54 -9.27 4.75 -3.86
N ALA A 55 -10.17 3.83 -4.21
CA ALA A 55 -10.00 2.41 -3.94
C ALA A 55 -8.98 1.82 -4.92
N PHE A 56 -8.11 0.94 -4.44
CA PHE A 56 -7.13 0.25 -5.27
C PHE A 56 -6.91 -1.20 -4.84
N SER A 57 -6.48 -2.03 -5.79
CA SER A 57 -6.02 -3.39 -5.55
C SER A 57 -4.87 -3.72 -6.49
N ILE A 58 -3.72 -4.07 -5.91
CA ILE A 58 -2.51 -4.45 -6.63
C ILE A 58 -2.17 -5.88 -6.25
N LEU A 59 -2.19 -6.77 -7.24
CA LEU A 59 -1.92 -8.19 -7.11
C LEU A 59 -0.79 -8.56 -8.07
N VAL A 60 0.30 -9.10 -7.53
CA VAL A 60 1.44 -9.57 -8.32
C VAL A 60 1.68 -11.03 -7.99
N ASN A 61 1.48 -11.89 -8.98
CA ASN A 61 1.66 -13.33 -8.88
C ASN A 61 2.81 -13.79 -9.76
N ASN A 62 3.41 -14.93 -9.39
CA ASN A 62 4.43 -15.61 -10.18
C ASN A 62 5.63 -14.73 -10.54
N TYR A 63 6.03 -13.81 -9.65
CA TYR A 63 7.24 -13.03 -9.87
C TYR A 63 8.48 -13.90 -9.60
N ASN A 64 9.53 -13.72 -10.40
CA ASN A 64 10.79 -14.44 -10.31
C ASN A 64 11.95 -13.58 -9.77
N THR A 65 11.63 -12.42 -9.19
CA THR A 65 12.57 -11.49 -8.57
C THR A 65 12.34 -11.41 -7.06
N SER A 66 13.07 -10.53 -6.36
CA SER A 66 12.90 -10.36 -4.93
C SER A 66 11.54 -9.76 -4.57
N ALA A 67 10.96 -10.24 -3.46
CA ALA A 67 9.70 -9.70 -2.93
C ALA A 67 9.80 -8.20 -2.58
N SER A 68 10.96 -7.73 -2.14
CA SER A 68 11.20 -6.31 -1.82
C SER A 68 11.19 -5.44 -3.08
N SER A 69 11.75 -5.90 -4.20
CA SER A 69 11.67 -5.20 -5.48
C SER A 69 10.21 -5.03 -5.94
N ILE A 70 9.42 -6.11 -5.86
CA ILE A 70 7.99 -6.05 -6.21
C ILE A 70 7.24 -5.09 -5.28
N ARG A 71 7.43 -5.21 -3.95
CA ARG A 71 6.78 -4.31 -2.98
C ARG A 71 7.15 -2.85 -3.21
N SER A 72 8.39 -2.55 -3.61
CA SER A 72 8.83 -1.19 -3.92
C SER A 72 8.07 -0.60 -5.12
N VAL A 73 7.87 -1.39 -6.18
CA VAL A 73 7.06 -0.98 -7.34
C VAL A 73 5.60 -0.77 -6.94
N MET A 74 5.03 -1.69 -6.16
CA MET A 74 3.67 -1.56 -5.65
C MET A 74 3.49 -0.30 -4.79
N GLU A 75 4.50 0.07 -3.99
CA GLU A 75 4.50 1.32 -3.23
C GLU A 75 4.51 2.54 -4.14
N SER A 76 5.34 2.56 -5.18
CA SER A 76 5.35 3.65 -6.17
C SER A 76 4.00 3.82 -6.86
N ILE A 77 3.35 2.72 -7.24
CA ILE A 77 2.00 2.76 -7.84
C ILE A 77 1.00 3.36 -6.83
N ALA A 78 0.95 2.84 -5.60
CA ALA A 78 0.02 3.34 -4.59
C ALA A 78 0.25 4.83 -4.26
N LEU A 79 1.51 5.28 -4.22
CA LEU A 79 1.87 6.68 -3.98
C LEU A 79 1.45 7.60 -5.12
N SER A 80 1.49 7.13 -6.38
CA SER A 80 1.00 7.93 -7.52
C SER A 80 -0.50 8.22 -7.47
N LEU A 81 -1.26 7.44 -6.70
CA LEU A 81 -2.70 7.66 -6.52
C LEU A 81 -3.02 8.82 -5.55
N LEU A 82 -2.02 9.32 -4.81
CA LEU A 82 -2.18 10.46 -3.89
C LEU A 82 -2.13 11.81 -4.60
N GLN A 83 -1.56 11.85 -5.81
CA GLN A 83 -1.51 13.03 -6.67
C GLN A 83 -2.90 13.33 -7.24
#